data_AF-A0A9E5LTS0-F1
#
_entry.id   AF-A0A9E5LTS0-F1
#
_cell.length_a   1.000
_cell.length_b   1.000
_cell.length_c   1.000
_cell.angle_alpha   90.00
_cell.angle_beta   90.00
_cell.angle_gamma   90.00
#
_symmetry.space_group_name_H-M   'P 1'
#
loop_
_entity.id
_entity.type
_entity.pdbx_description
1 polymer ?
#
loop_
_entity_poly.entity_id
_entity_poly.type
_entity_poly.pdbx_seq_one_letter_code
_entity_poly.pdbx_strand_id
1 'polypeptide(L)'
;MEAHPAGRLIVMGVPGPELNDGLRELIRRIRPGGFIYFTRNMAEPGQFHRLVRECRELAGHPVILTVDQEGGRVSRLAVMGERPPSGEELARVGREEWFAEHGRLTGRVMKAVGLNLNLAPVLDYAPPARKGVDNSLAGRCYGASPAEVIPRARAYLRGLQEEGVGGTGKHFPGYTFCGLDPHGDLPLVDRTREKIEKEELEVFREVGKECEAIMVGHAQFPAWGKNSGPASLNRDIVTGLLQEKMGYRGL
;
A
#
# COMPACT_ATOMS: atom_id res chain seq x y z
N MET A 1 20.78 25.12 10.46
CA MET A 1 20.09 25.09 9.15
C MET A 1 18.68 24.59 9.42
N GLU A 2 17.64 25.38 9.17
CA GLU A 2 16.26 24.87 9.28
C GLU A 2 16.06 23.74 8.26
N ALA A 3 15.37 22.68 8.66
CA ALA A 3 15.09 21.57 7.77
C ALA A 3 14.11 22.01 6.67
N HIS A 4 14.43 21.69 5.42
CA HIS A 4 13.61 22.07 4.27
C HIS A 4 12.22 21.39 4.34
N PRO A 5 11.11 22.10 4.09
CA PRO A 5 9.76 21.55 4.23
C PRO A 5 9.52 20.31 3.35
N ALA A 6 10.21 20.20 2.21
CA ALA A 6 10.12 19.05 1.32
C ALA A 6 10.51 17.70 1.96
N GLY A 7 11.28 17.70 3.06
CA GLY A 7 11.56 16.46 3.79
C GLY A 7 10.28 15.74 4.23
N ARG A 8 9.23 16.49 4.56
CA ARG A 8 7.92 15.94 4.96
C ARG A 8 7.18 15.22 3.85
N LEU A 9 7.59 15.41 2.60
CA LEU A 9 7.02 14.73 1.42
C LEU A 9 7.76 13.41 1.08
N ILE A 10 8.75 13.02 1.89
CA ILE A 10 9.59 11.85 1.65
C ILE A 10 9.27 10.76 2.67
N VAL A 11 8.99 9.56 2.17
CA VAL A 11 9.03 8.31 2.94
C VAL A 11 10.36 7.62 2.68
N MET A 12 11.16 7.48 3.73
CA MET A 12 12.53 6.97 3.62
C MET A 12 12.62 5.48 3.92
N GLY A 13 13.32 4.73 3.07
CA GLY A 13 13.67 3.34 3.36
C GLY A 13 14.85 3.24 4.34
N VAL A 14 14.81 2.24 5.23
CA VAL A 14 15.94 1.92 6.11
C VAL A 14 16.77 0.77 5.50
N PRO A 15 18.11 0.89 5.44
CA PRO A 15 18.95 -0.09 4.75
C PRO A 15 19.15 -1.39 5.53
N GLY A 16 19.12 -1.36 6.87
CA GLY A 16 19.40 -2.52 7.71
C GLY A 16 18.64 -2.51 9.05
N PRO A 17 18.97 -3.43 9.98
CA PRO A 17 18.30 -3.54 11.28
C PRO A 17 18.72 -2.44 12.26
N GLU A 18 19.79 -1.70 11.99
CA GLU A 18 20.29 -0.64 12.86
C GLU A 18 20.68 0.58 12.04
N LEU A 19 20.59 1.76 12.66
CA LEU A 19 21.09 2.99 12.08
C LEU A 19 22.59 3.11 12.36
N ASN A 20 23.36 3.52 11.36
CA ASN A 20 24.72 4.03 11.58
C ASN A 20 24.70 5.55 11.76
N ASP A 21 25.81 6.14 12.18
CA ASP A 21 25.85 7.57 12.53
C ASP A 21 25.56 8.49 11.34
N GLY A 22 26.03 8.13 10.15
CA GLY A 22 25.72 8.87 8.92
C GLY A 22 24.22 8.87 8.60
N LEU A 23 23.53 7.74 8.81
CA LEU A 23 22.09 7.65 8.62
C LEU A 23 21.32 8.44 9.69
N ARG A 24 21.78 8.43 10.95
CA ARG A 24 21.20 9.26 12.01
C ARG A 24 21.30 10.75 11.67
N GLU A 25 22.47 11.20 11.22
CA GLU A 25 22.67 12.58 10.78
C GLU A 25 21.77 12.92 9.59
N LEU A 26 21.69 12.02 8.60
CA LEU A 26 20.84 12.20 7.43
C LEU A 26 19.37 12.35 7.81
N ILE A 27 18.86 11.52 8.72
CA ILE A 27 17.47 11.61 9.20
C ILE A 27 17.22 12.95 9.90
N ARG A 28 18.13 13.40 10.78
CA ARG A 28 18.00 14.70 11.46
C ARG A 28 18.01 15.87 10.48
N ARG A 29 18.79 15.75 9.40
CA ARG A 29 18.89 16.79 8.36
C ARG A 29 17.67 16.83 7.44
N ILE A 30 17.21 15.66 6.97
CA ILE A 30 16.07 15.55 6.04
C ILE A 30 14.76 15.78 6.77
N ARG A 31 14.60 15.23 7.99
CA ARG A 31 13.33 15.15 8.74
C ARG A 31 12.21 14.56 7.87
N PRO A 32 12.34 13.28 7.46
CA PRO A 32 11.42 12.65 6.52
C PRO A 32 10.01 12.56 7.11
N GLY A 33 8.97 12.72 6.27
CA GLY A 33 7.57 12.56 6.65
C GLY A 33 7.22 11.15 7.13
N GLY A 34 7.99 10.15 6.69
CA GLY A 34 7.81 8.78 7.14
C GLY A 34 8.95 7.84 6.82
N PHE A 35 8.76 6.59 7.22
CA PHE A 35 9.68 5.48 6.99
C PHE A 35 8.94 4.26 6.47
N ILE A 36 9.58 3.53 5.55
CA ILE A 36 9.13 2.22 5.07
C ILE A 36 10.13 1.14 5.48
N TYR A 37 9.59 0.05 6.05
CA TYR A 37 10.38 -1.07 6.54
C TYR A 37 10.14 -2.33 5.72
N PHE A 38 11.19 -3.12 5.58
CA PHE A 38 11.22 -4.40 4.88
C PHE A 38 11.79 -5.48 5.81
N THR A 39 11.71 -6.73 5.38
CA THR A 39 12.24 -7.89 6.12
C THR A 39 13.69 -7.72 6.56
N ARG A 40 14.54 -7.06 5.76
CA ARG A 40 15.95 -6.76 6.11
C ARG A 40 16.14 -5.86 7.36
N ASN A 41 15.08 -5.21 7.82
CA ASN A 41 15.09 -4.35 9.01
C ASN A 41 14.69 -5.10 10.30
N MET A 42 14.25 -6.36 10.17
CA MET A 42 13.56 -7.12 11.20
C MET A 42 14.36 -8.37 11.56
N ALA A 43 15.20 -8.28 12.59
CA ALA A 43 15.91 -9.45 13.13
C ALA A 43 15.09 -10.15 14.22
N GLU A 44 14.51 -9.38 15.14
CA GLU A 44 13.59 -9.84 16.18
C GLU A 44 12.64 -8.71 16.60
N PRO A 45 11.48 -9.00 17.24
CA PRO A 45 10.49 -7.98 17.59
C PRO A 45 11.06 -6.82 18.42
N GLY A 46 11.88 -7.13 19.43
CA GLY A 46 12.46 -6.13 20.32
C GLY A 46 13.42 -5.19 19.61
N GLN A 47 14.30 -5.73 18.76
CA GLN A 47 15.19 -4.92 17.92
C GLN A 47 14.40 -4.03 16.96
N PHE A 48 13.42 -4.58 16.25
CA PHE A 48 12.66 -3.83 15.27
C PHE A 48 11.87 -2.68 15.92
N HIS A 49 11.26 -2.92 17.09
CA HIS A 49 10.60 -1.87 17.87
C HIS A 49 11.57 -0.74 18.24
N ARG A 50 12.82 -1.06 18.65
CA ARG A 50 13.85 -0.05 18.95
C ARG A 50 14.22 0.76 17.71
N LEU A 51 14.40 0.11 16.55
CA LEU A 51 14.68 0.78 15.28
C LEU A 51 13.56 1.76 14.89
N VAL A 52 12.30 1.31 14.94
CA VAL A 52 11.13 2.13 14.62
C VAL A 52 11.04 3.34 15.54
N ARG A 53 11.29 3.13 16.85
CA ARG A 53 11.31 4.20 17.84
C ARG A 53 12.42 5.21 17.56
N GLU A 54 13.63 4.75 17.28
CA GLU A 54 14.79 5.61 16.99
C GLU A 54 14.55 6.49 15.75
N CYS A 55 14.05 5.91 14.65
CA CYS A 55 13.68 6.66 13.45
C CYS A 55 12.66 7.79 13.75
N ARG A 56 11.61 7.47 14.52
CA ARG A 56 10.58 8.44 14.93
C ARG A 56 11.17 9.57 15.78
N GLU A 57 12.00 9.24 16.75
CA GLU A 57 12.64 10.23 17.63
C GLU A 57 13.60 11.15 16.85
N LEU A 58 14.38 10.60 15.93
CA LEU A 58 15.32 11.36 15.10
C LEU A 58 14.64 12.31 14.11
N ALA A 59 13.46 11.96 13.58
CA ALA A 59 12.68 12.86 12.75
C ALA A 59 12.20 14.11 13.54
N GLY A 60 11.86 13.91 14.82
CA GLY A 60 11.48 14.99 15.74
C GLY A 60 10.13 15.62 15.40
N HIS A 61 9.18 14.82 14.90
CA HIS A 61 7.80 15.20 14.58
C HIS A 61 6.94 13.94 14.35
N PRO A 62 5.59 14.06 14.27
CA PRO A 62 4.74 12.94 13.84
C PRO A 62 5.16 12.42 12.46
N VAL A 63 5.34 11.11 12.33
CA VAL A 63 5.76 10.43 11.10
C VAL A 63 4.84 9.25 10.78
N ILE A 64 4.69 8.95 9.50
CA ILE A 64 4.08 7.69 9.05
C ILE A 64 5.14 6.58 9.06
N LEU A 65 4.79 5.41 9.59
CA LEU A 65 5.67 4.28 9.83
C LEU A 65 5.02 3.07 9.17
N THR A 66 5.57 2.68 8.02
CA THR A 66 4.87 1.84 7.05
C THR A 66 5.56 0.50 6.79
N VAL A 67 4.75 -0.46 6.36
CA VAL A 67 5.18 -1.79 5.93
C VAL A 67 4.17 -2.34 4.91
N ASP A 68 4.60 -3.27 4.06
CA ASP A 68 3.69 -4.11 3.27
C ASP A 68 3.29 -5.36 4.07
N GLN A 69 2.19 -5.28 4.83
CA GLN A 69 1.64 -6.41 5.58
C GLN A 69 0.24 -6.77 5.07
N GLU A 70 0.16 -7.30 3.84
CA GLU A 70 -1.12 -7.64 3.19
C GLU A 70 -1.66 -9.00 3.66
N GLY A 71 -0.76 -9.97 3.83
CA GLY A 71 -1.09 -11.39 3.98
C GLY A 71 -0.44 -12.26 2.91
N GLY A 72 -0.41 -13.57 3.15
CA GLY A 72 0.22 -14.53 2.26
C GLY A 72 1.68 -14.18 1.97
N ARG A 73 2.05 -14.15 0.68
CA ARG A 73 3.43 -13.89 0.24
C ARG A 73 3.92 -12.46 0.53
N VAL A 74 3.02 -11.50 0.75
CA VAL A 74 3.38 -10.11 1.07
C VAL A 74 3.09 -9.86 2.56
N SER A 75 3.97 -10.43 3.39
CA SER A 75 3.86 -10.39 4.86
C SER A 75 5.25 -10.13 5.46
N ARG A 76 5.72 -8.88 5.49
CA ARG A 76 7.08 -8.60 5.98
C ARG A 76 7.28 -9.01 7.44
N LEU A 77 6.25 -8.85 8.29
CA LEU A 77 6.30 -9.18 9.72
C LEU A 77 6.26 -10.69 9.99
N ALA A 78 6.03 -11.54 8.97
CA ALA A 78 6.04 -12.98 9.13
C ALA A 78 7.42 -13.58 9.48
N VAL A 79 8.51 -12.80 9.43
CA VAL A 79 9.80 -13.24 9.96
C VAL A 79 9.89 -13.19 11.48
N MET A 80 8.91 -12.54 12.13
CA MET A 80 8.81 -12.39 13.57
C MET A 80 7.55 -13.07 14.15
N GLY A 81 6.83 -13.86 13.35
CA GLY A 81 5.57 -14.49 13.73
C GLY A 81 5.05 -15.41 12.64
N GLU A 82 3.77 -15.75 12.69
CA GLU A 82 3.15 -16.57 11.63
C GLU A 82 2.75 -15.72 10.43
N ARG A 83 2.82 -16.34 9.25
CA ARG A 83 2.32 -15.74 8.02
C ARG A 83 0.79 -15.80 8.01
N PRO A 84 0.09 -14.66 7.98
CA PRO A 84 -1.36 -14.67 7.92
C PRO A 84 -1.84 -15.06 6.51
N PRO A 85 -3.10 -15.47 6.34
CA PRO A 85 -3.64 -15.87 5.04
C PRO A 85 -3.58 -14.73 4.03
N SER A 86 -3.51 -15.07 2.75
CA SER A 86 -3.60 -14.13 1.65
C SER A 86 -5.03 -13.66 1.41
N GLY A 87 -5.19 -12.57 0.65
CA GLY A 87 -6.50 -12.10 0.21
C GLY A 87 -7.29 -13.16 -0.55
N GLU A 88 -6.61 -13.91 -1.43
CA GLU A 88 -7.23 -15.01 -2.19
C GLU A 88 -7.62 -16.19 -1.29
N GLU A 89 -6.78 -16.52 -0.30
CA GLU A 89 -7.07 -17.59 0.66
C GLU A 89 -8.32 -17.27 1.49
N LEU A 90 -8.45 -16.03 1.98
CA LEU A 90 -9.64 -15.56 2.67
C LEU A 90 -10.87 -15.53 1.75
N ALA A 91 -10.71 -15.01 0.52
CA ALA A 91 -11.80 -14.92 -0.45
C ALA A 91 -12.37 -16.29 -0.83
N ARG A 92 -11.51 -17.31 -0.94
CA ARG A 92 -11.92 -18.70 -1.24
C ARG A 92 -12.78 -19.33 -0.15
N VAL A 93 -12.62 -18.90 1.11
CA VAL A 93 -13.50 -19.35 2.20
C VAL A 93 -14.85 -18.62 2.16
N GLY A 94 -14.87 -17.39 1.63
CA GLY A 94 -16.11 -16.65 1.34
C GLY A 94 -16.78 -16.02 2.57
N ARG A 95 -16.08 -15.94 3.71
CA ARG A 95 -16.55 -15.32 4.95
C ARG A 95 -16.06 -13.89 5.06
N GLU A 96 -16.93 -12.92 4.77
CA GLU A 96 -16.59 -11.49 4.82
C GLU A 96 -16.13 -11.05 6.22
N GLU A 97 -16.68 -11.65 7.28
CA GLU A 97 -16.32 -11.36 8.66
C GLU A 97 -14.84 -11.66 8.96
N TRP A 98 -14.21 -12.56 8.20
CA TRP A 98 -12.79 -12.87 8.36
C TRP A 98 -11.88 -11.77 7.83
N PHE A 99 -12.34 -10.93 6.89
CA PHE A 99 -11.54 -9.78 6.45
C PHE A 99 -11.43 -8.73 7.55
N ALA A 100 -12.50 -8.50 8.31
CA ALA A 100 -12.45 -7.62 9.49
C ALA A 100 -11.50 -8.17 10.55
N GLU A 101 -11.56 -9.47 10.83
CA GLU A 101 -10.66 -10.09 11.80
C GLU A 101 -9.20 -10.07 11.33
N HIS A 102 -8.95 -10.34 10.05
CA HIS A 102 -7.62 -10.20 9.43
C HIS A 102 -7.08 -8.78 9.57
N GLY A 103 -7.92 -7.76 9.35
CA GLY A 103 -7.60 -6.36 9.60
C GLY A 103 -7.21 -6.08 11.05
N ARG A 104 -8.01 -6.54 12.02
CA ARG A 104 -7.72 -6.37 13.46
C ARG A 104 -6.42 -7.04 13.87
N LEU A 105 -6.23 -8.31 13.51
CA LEU A 105 -5.02 -9.05 13.88
C LEU A 105 -3.77 -8.40 13.27
N THR A 106 -3.86 -7.97 12.01
CA THR A 106 -2.79 -7.22 11.35
C THR A 106 -2.49 -5.91 12.08
N GLY A 107 -3.53 -5.14 12.42
CA GLY A 107 -3.41 -3.88 13.15
C GLY A 107 -2.75 -4.05 14.52
N ARG A 108 -3.15 -5.08 15.29
CA ARG A 108 -2.53 -5.41 16.59
C ARG A 108 -1.05 -5.70 16.47
N VAL A 109 -0.67 -6.56 15.52
CA VAL A 109 0.74 -6.93 15.30
C VAL A 109 1.54 -5.69 14.90
N MET A 110 1.03 -4.88 13.98
CA MET A 110 1.69 -3.64 13.54
C MET A 110 1.87 -2.64 14.68
N LYS A 111 0.83 -2.44 15.49
CA LYS A 111 0.85 -1.53 16.65
C LYS A 111 1.87 -1.98 17.70
N ALA A 112 1.99 -3.28 17.94
CA ALA A 112 2.96 -3.82 18.90
C ALA A 112 4.42 -3.49 18.54
N VAL A 113 4.72 -3.41 17.24
CA VAL A 113 6.05 -3.02 16.73
C VAL A 113 6.18 -1.53 16.41
N GLY A 114 5.15 -0.72 16.72
CA GLY A 114 5.18 0.73 16.62
C GLY A 114 4.86 1.31 15.23
N LEU A 115 4.30 0.51 14.31
CA LEU A 115 3.87 0.95 12.99
C LEU A 115 2.45 1.52 13.02
N ASN A 116 2.11 2.43 12.10
CA ASN A 116 0.83 3.15 12.13
C ASN A 116 0.11 3.28 10.79
N LEU A 117 0.72 2.85 9.68
CA LEU A 117 0.06 2.85 8.37
C LEU A 117 0.48 1.60 7.59
N ASN A 118 -0.48 0.74 7.25
CA ASN A 118 -0.24 -0.41 6.40
C ASN A 118 -0.36 -0.04 4.93
N LEU A 119 0.55 -0.55 4.11
CA LEU A 119 0.47 -0.43 2.66
C LEU A 119 -0.49 -1.50 2.11
N ALA A 120 -1.72 -1.54 2.63
CA ALA A 120 -2.79 -2.47 2.29
C ALA A 120 -4.15 -1.81 2.63
N PRO A 121 -5.27 -2.20 2.00
CA PRO A 121 -5.47 -3.38 1.15
C PRO A 121 -5.14 -3.18 -0.33
N VAL A 122 -5.01 -4.29 -1.04
CA VAL A 122 -5.04 -4.31 -2.51
C VAL A 122 -6.50 -4.15 -2.95
N LEU A 123 -6.78 -3.05 -3.65
CA LEU A 123 -8.10 -2.72 -4.21
C LEU A 123 -8.27 -3.24 -5.64
N ASP A 124 -7.20 -3.75 -6.25
CA ASP A 124 -7.27 -4.53 -7.48
C ASP A 124 -8.08 -5.83 -7.28
N TYR A 125 -8.67 -6.35 -8.35
CA TYR A 125 -9.35 -7.64 -8.39
C TYR A 125 -8.69 -8.59 -9.39
N ALA A 126 -8.95 -9.90 -9.25
CA ALA A 126 -8.35 -10.94 -10.09
C ALA A 126 -9.45 -11.77 -10.78
N PRO A 127 -9.99 -11.31 -11.92
CA PRO A 127 -11.02 -12.05 -12.63
C PRO A 127 -10.43 -13.36 -13.22
N PRO A 128 -11.24 -14.43 -13.40
CA PRO A 128 -10.73 -15.72 -13.88
C PRO A 128 -9.94 -15.64 -15.20
N ALA A 129 -10.33 -14.73 -16.09
CA ALA A 129 -9.65 -14.48 -17.37
C ALA A 129 -8.22 -13.95 -17.23
N ARG A 130 -7.79 -13.57 -16.02
CA ARG A 130 -6.45 -13.04 -15.71
C ARG A 130 -5.63 -13.99 -14.83
N LYS A 131 -6.13 -15.21 -14.58
CA LYS A 131 -5.40 -16.20 -13.78
C LYS A 131 -4.09 -16.57 -14.46
N GLY A 132 -2.99 -16.57 -13.69
CA GLY A 132 -1.65 -16.91 -14.20
C GLY A 132 -0.92 -15.78 -14.91
N VAL A 133 -1.54 -14.60 -15.07
CA VAL A 133 -0.83 -13.40 -15.53
C VAL A 133 0.12 -12.96 -14.41
N ASP A 134 1.40 -12.80 -14.74
CA ASP A 134 2.39 -12.25 -13.82
C ASP A 134 2.31 -10.71 -13.84
N ASN A 135 1.33 -10.16 -13.14
CA ASN A 135 1.14 -8.72 -12.95
C ASN A 135 1.32 -8.33 -11.47
N SER A 136 2.05 -9.14 -10.72
CA SER A 136 2.23 -8.99 -9.28
C SER A 136 0.95 -9.09 -8.42
N LEU A 137 -0.25 -9.38 -8.96
CA LEU A 137 -1.49 -9.48 -8.17
C LEU A 137 -1.83 -10.91 -7.70
N ALA A 138 -1.17 -11.93 -8.26
CA ALA A 138 -1.44 -13.33 -7.93
C ALA A 138 -1.40 -13.58 -6.41
N GLY A 139 -2.50 -14.14 -5.89
CA GLY A 139 -2.73 -14.44 -4.47
C GLY A 139 -3.09 -13.25 -3.57
N ARG A 140 -3.06 -12.00 -4.06
CA ARG A 140 -3.19 -10.78 -3.23
C ARG A 140 -4.60 -10.18 -3.23
N CYS A 141 -5.32 -10.31 -4.34
CA CYS A 141 -6.64 -9.68 -4.49
C CYS A 141 -7.70 -10.31 -3.57
N TYR A 142 -8.64 -9.48 -3.13
CA TYR A 142 -9.70 -9.92 -2.19
C TYR A 142 -10.90 -10.52 -2.91
N GLY A 143 -10.91 -10.58 -4.24
CA GLY A 143 -12.02 -11.09 -5.02
C GLY A 143 -11.78 -11.01 -6.53
N ALA A 144 -12.74 -11.52 -7.29
CA ALA A 144 -12.68 -11.61 -8.74
C ALA A 144 -13.38 -10.46 -9.48
N SER A 145 -14.06 -9.57 -8.75
CA SER A 145 -14.82 -8.44 -9.29
C SER A 145 -14.89 -7.28 -8.27
N PRO A 146 -15.24 -6.06 -8.71
CA PRO A 146 -15.47 -4.94 -7.79
C PRO A 146 -16.50 -5.26 -6.70
N ALA A 147 -17.61 -5.90 -7.07
CA ALA A 147 -18.68 -6.29 -6.15
C ALA A 147 -18.21 -7.21 -5.01
N GLU A 148 -17.19 -8.03 -5.26
CA GLU A 148 -16.57 -8.86 -4.22
C GLU A 148 -15.52 -8.11 -3.40
N VAL A 149 -14.68 -7.29 -4.05
CA VAL A 149 -13.57 -6.61 -3.37
C VAL A 149 -14.05 -5.51 -2.44
N ILE A 150 -15.07 -4.73 -2.84
CA ILE A 150 -15.56 -3.58 -2.06
C ILE A 150 -15.93 -3.97 -0.62
N PRO A 151 -16.87 -4.90 -0.35
CA PRO A 151 -17.26 -5.23 1.02
C PRO A 151 -16.10 -5.82 1.83
N ARG A 152 -15.25 -6.64 1.21
CA ARG A 152 -14.08 -7.28 1.86
C ARG A 152 -13.00 -6.26 2.22
N ALA A 153 -12.72 -5.31 1.34
CA ALA A 153 -11.75 -4.24 1.57
C ALA A 153 -12.23 -3.28 2.67
N ARG A 154 -13.52 -2.90 2.68
CA ARG A 154 -14.13 -2.11 3.77
C ARG A 154 -14.02 -2.82 5.11
N ALA A 155 -14.34 -4.13 5.16
CA ALA A 155 -14.23 -4.93 6.37
C ALA A 155 -12.77 -4.94 6.91
N TYR A 156 -11.80 -5.20 6.04
CA TYR A 156 -10.37 -5.17 6.38
C TYR A 156 -9.93 -3.80 6.91
N LEU A 157 -10.26 -2.72 6.21
CA LEU A 157 -9.91 -1.35 6.60
C LEU A 157 -10.47 -1.01 7.98
N ARG A 158 -11.75 -1.32 8.21
CA ARG A 158 -12.38 -1.11 9.51
C ARG A 158 -11.65 -1.86 10.62
N GLY A 159 -11.32 -3.13 10.42
CA GLY A 159 -10.59 -3.92 11.41
C GLY A 159 -9.20 -3.34 11.72
N LEU A 160 -8.49 -2.87 10.70
CA LEU A 160 -7.18 -2.24 10.84
C LEU A 160 -7.26 -0.92 11.63
N GLN A 161 -8.26 -0.10 11.30
CA GLN A 161 -8.51 1.21 11.92
C GLN A 161 -9.01 1.10 13.37
N GLU A 162 -9.78 0.06 13.71
CA GLU A 162 -10.19 -0.24 15.10
C GLU A 162 -8.97 -0.41 16.03
N GLU A 163 -7.82 -0.84 15.49
CA GLU A 163 -6.57 -0.98 16.23
C GLU A 163 -5.69 0.29 16.19
N GLY A 164 -6.12 1.32 15.46
CA GLY A 164 -5.42 2.60 15.31
C GLY A 164 -4.33 2.58 14.23
N VAL A 165 -4.44 1.70 13.24
CA VAL A 165 -3.53 1.62 12.09
C VAL A 165 -4.30 2.03 10.83
N GLY A 166 -3.75 2.98 10.06
CA GLY A 166 -4.34 3.41 8.79
C GLY A 166 -4.11 2.38 7.66
N GLY A 167 -4.98 2.39 6.65
CA GLY A 167 -4.82 1.59 5.44
C GLY A 167 -4.48 2.43 4.20
N THR A 168 -3.78 1.81 3.25
CA THR A 168 -3.42 2.41 1.96
C THR A 168 -4.01 1.59 0.82
N GLY A 169 -4.95 2.17 0.07
CA GLY A 169 -5.53 1.51 -1.10
C GLY A 169 -4.55 1.50 -2.27
N LYS A 170 -4.36 0.34 -2.91
CA LYS A 170 -3.40 0.18 -4.02
C LYS A 170 -3.85 -0.83 -5.08
N HIS A 171 -3.42 -0.73 -6.34
CA HIS A 171 -2.47 0.24 -6.92
C HIS A 171 -3.20 1.14 -7.93
N PHE A 172 -3.47 2.39 -7.54
CA PHE A 172 -4.29 3.29 -8.35
C PHE A 172 -3.59 3.66 -9.70
N PRO A 173 -4.28 3.71 -10.85
CA PRO A 173 -5.73 3.54 -11.08
C PRO A 173 -6.17 2.09 -11.38
N GLY A 174 -5.32 1.09 -11.15
CA GLY A 174 -5.66 -0.33 -11.26
C GLY A 174 -4.64 -1.14 -12.06
N TYR A 175 -4.24 -2.29 -11.53
CA TYR A 175 -3.31 -3.25 -12.12
C TYR A 175 -3.98 -4.52 -12.65
N THR A 176 -5.29 -4.71 -12.42
CA THR A 176 -6.02 -5.94 -12.79
C THR A 176 -5.76 -6.40 -14.23
N PHE A 177 -5.72 -5.48 -15.19
CA PHE A 177 -5.51 -5.79 -16.61
C PHE A 177 -4.11 -5.46 -17.13
N CYS A 178 -3.17 -5.22 -16.23
CA CYS A 178 -1.76 -5.09 -16.54
C CYS A 178 -1.19 -6.41 -17.10
N GLY A 179 -0.53 -6.36 -18.26
CA GLY A 179 -0.06 -7.55 -18.98
C GLY A 179 1.31 -8.12 -18.54
N LEU A 180 2.09 -7.37 -17.76
CA LEU A 180 3.46 -7.70 -17.33
C LEU A 180 3.71 -7.25 -15.88
N ASP A 181 4.75 -7.80 -15.26
CA ASP A 181 5.16 -7.47 -13.89
C ASP A 181 5.94 -6.13 -13.84
N PRO A 182 5.52 -5.14 -13.02
CA PRO A 182 6.20 -3.84 -12.88
C PRO A 182 7.65 -3.85 -12.41
N HIS A 183 8.18 -4.98 -11.96
CA HIS A 183 9.54 -5.05 -11.42
C HIS A 183 10.61 -5.26 -12.51
N GLY A 184 10.22 -5.70 -13.72
CA GLY A 184 11.13 -5.95 -14.85
C GLY A 184 11.07 -4.89 -15.95
N ASP A 185 9.85 -4.55 -16.39
CA ASP A 185 9.58 -3.56 -17.43
C ASP A 185 8.48 -2.60 -16.96
N LEU A 186 8.42 -1.39 -17.54
CA LEU A 186 7.34 -0.45 -17.25
C LEU A 186 6.02 -1.01 -17.80
N PRO A 187 5.06 -1.44 -16.96
CA PRO A 187 3.92 -2.16 -17.47
C PRO A 187 2.94 -1.27 -18.20
N LEU A 188 2.18 -1.89 -19.09
CA LEU A 188 1.18 -1.22 -19.90
C LEU A 188 -0.22 -1.74 -19.55
N VAL A 189 -1.13 -0.81 -19.27
CA VAL A 189 -2.56 -1.07 -19.18
C VAL A 189 -3.24 -0.49 -20.42
N ASP A 190 -3.29 -1.28 -21.49
CA ASP A 190 -3.87 -0.90 -22.77
C ASP A 190 -5.40 -1.09 -22.79
N ARG A 191 -6.09 -0.24 -22.03
CA ARG A 191 -7.55 -0.20 -21.96
C ARG A 191 -8.06 1.21 -22.19
N THR A 192 -9.28 1.32 -22.72
CA THR A 192 -9.91 2.63 -22.92
C THR A 192 -10.25 3.26 -21.57
N ARG A 193 -10.33 4.60 -21.57
CA ARG A 193 -10.68 5.36 -20.37
C ARG A 193 -12.02 4.93 -19.79
N GLU A 194 -13.01 4.68 -20.64
CA GLU A 194 -14.36 4.27 -20.25
C GLU A 194 -14.36 2.92 -19.54
N LYS A 195 -13.54 1.96 -20.00
CA LYS A 195 -13.40 0.65 -19.37
C LYS A 195 -12.74 0.74 -18.01
N ILE A 196 -11.62 1.47 -17.92
CA ILE A 196 -10.91 1.70 -16.66
C ILE A 196 -11.81 2.43 -15.66
N GLU A 197 -12.56 3.43 -16.13
CA GLU A 197 -13.52 4.12 -15.29
C GLU A 197 -14.68 3.23 -14.86
N LYS A 198 -15.22 2.38 -15.73
CA LYS A 198 -16.37 1.54 -15.36
C LYS A 198 -15.99 0.38 -14.44
N GLU A 199 -14.81 -0.19 -14.59
CA GLU A 199 -14.43 -1.44 -13.92
C GLU A 199 -13.34 -1.19 -12.86
N GLU A 200 -12.09 -0.96 -13.25
CA GLU A 200 -10.96 -0.84 -12.31
C GLU A 200 -11.13 0.27 -11.26
N LEU A 201 -11.64 1.43 -11.66
CA LEU A 201 -11.83 2.57 -10.75
C LEU A 201 -13.05 2.46 -9.84
N GLU A 202 -13.95 1.50 -10.07
CA GLU A 202 -15.13 1.31 -9.23
C GLU A 202 -14.74 1.07 -7.77
N VAL A 203 -13.79 0.16 -7.52
CA VAL A 203 -13.32 -0.16 -6.16
C VAL A 203 -12.68 1.06 -5.49
N PHE A 204 -11.86 1.80 -6.23
CA PHE A 204 -11.21 3.01 -5.70
C PHE A 204 -12.20 4.13 -5.38
N ARG A 205 -13.29 4.28 -6.16
CA ARG A 205 -14.33 5.26 -5.85
C ARG A 205 -15.11 4.91 -4.59
N GLU A 206 -15.44 3.63 -4.44
CA GLU A 206 -16.27 3.15 -3.35
C GLU A 206 -15.50 3.07 -2.02
N VAL A 207 -14.24 2.64 -2.06
CA VAL A 207 -13.45 2.35 -0.86
C VAL A 207 -12.39 3.42 -0.58
N GLY A 208 -11.98 4.20 -1.60
CA GLY A 208 -10.81 5.06 -1.49
C GLY A 208 -10.90 6.12 -0.38
N LYS A 209 -12.10 6.65 -0.08
CA LYS A 209 -12.31 7.62 1.02
C LYS A 209 -12.14 7.02 2.42
N GLU A 210 -12.16 5.69 2.54
CA GLU A 210 -11.91 4.97 3.79
C GLU A 210 -10.42 4.66 3.98
N CYS A 211 -9.59 4.87 2.95
CA CYS A 211 -8.14 4.74 3.03
C CYS A 211 -7.50 6.07 3.45
N GLU A 212 -6.54 5.99 4.38
CA GLU A 212 -5.75 7.16 4.79
C GLU A 212 -4.77 7.60 3.72
N ALA A 213 -4.36 6.66 2.87
CA ALA A 213 -3.52 6.93 1.71
C ALA A 213 -4.00 6.16 0.47
N ILE A 214 -3.68 6.68 -0.71
CA ILE A 214 -3.79 5.93 -1.97
C ILE A 214 -2.41 5.83 -2.62
N MET A 215 -1.95 4.60 -2.84
CA MET A 215 -0.71 4.36 -3.56
C MET A 215 -0.97 4.33 -5.06
N VAL A 216 -0.35 5.26 -5.78
CA VAL A 216 -0.38 5.30 -7.24
C VAL A 216 0.61 4.29 -7.80
N GLY A 217 0.12 3.43 -8.68
CA GLY A 217 0.91 2.45 -9.41
C GLY A 217 1.86 3.09 -10.42
N HIS A 218 2.91 2.35 -10.75
CA HIS A 218 3.92 2.68 -11.74
C HIS A 218 3.69 1.88 -13.04
N ALA A 219 2.56 2.11 -13.70
CA ALA A 219 2.23 1.55 -15.01
C ALA A 219 1.81 2.66 -15.99
N GLN A 220 1.99 2.46 -17.29
CA GLN A 220 1.52 3.34 -18.35
C GLN A 220 0.04 3.11 -18.65
N PHE A 221 -0.67 4.22 -18.88
CA PHE A 221 -2.08 4.22 -19.24
C PHE A 221 -2.29 5.11 -20.47
N PRO A 222 -2.22 4.57 -21.69
CA PRO A 222 -2.39 5.35 -22.93
C PRO A 222 -3.70 6.12 -23.01
N ALA A 223 -4.73 5.69 -22.28
CA ALA A 223 -5.99 6.41 -22.08
C ALA A 223 -5.85 7.83 -21.49
N TRP A 224 -4.74 8.12 -20.81
CA TRP A 224 -4.36 9.45 -20.30
C TRP A 224 -3.12 10.01 -21.02
N GLY A 225 -2.93 9.63 -22.28
CA GLY A 225 -1.87 10.11 -23.16
C GLY A 225 -0.81 9.03 -23.45
N LYS A 226 -0.55 8.81 -24.74
CA LYS A 226 0.31 7.72 -25.25
C LYS A 226 1.77 7.78 -24.77
N ASN A 227 2.28 8.95 -24.39
CA ASN A 227 3.66 9.16 -23.92
C ASN A 227 3.71 9.86 -22.55
N SER A 228 2.65 9.72 -21.75
CA SER A 228 2.52 10.44 -20.48
C SER A 228 3.38 9.87 -19.33
N GLY A 229 4.13 8.79 -19.60
CA GLY A 229 4.88 8.07 -18.59
C GLY A 229 3.98 7.24 -17.66
N PRO A 230 4.51 6.78 -16.52
CA PRO A 230 3.75 6.00 -15.55
C PRO A 230 2.70 6.86 -14.83
N ALA A 231 1.62 6.23 -14.37
CA ALA A 231 0.56 6.88 -13.58
C ALA A 231 1.11 7.68 -12.38
N SER A 232 2.13 7.17 -11.69
CA SER A 232 2.77 7.84 -10.56
C SER A 232 3.42 9.20 -10.91
N LEU A 233 3.69 9.47 -12.19
CA LEU A 233 4.26 10.74 -12.67
C LEU A 233 3.30 11.52 -13.58
N ASN A 234 2.11 10.97 -13.87
CA ASN A 234 1.14 11.59 -14.76
C ASN A 234 0.19 12.50 -13.97
N ARG A 235 0.29 13.81 -14.18
CA ARG A 235 -0.56 14.83 -13.53
C ARG A 235 -2.06 14.64 -13.81
N ASP A 236 -2.44 14.18 -15.00
CA ASP A 236 -3.85 13.99 -15.35
C ASP A 236 -4.46 12.80 -14.58
N ILE A 237 -3.64 11.84 -14.17
CA ILE A 237 -4.05 10.73 -13.32
C ILE A 237 -4.03 11.13 -11.84
N VAL A 238 -2.92 11.69 -11.35
CA VAL A 238 -2.79 12.01 -9.91
C VAL A 238 -3.66 13.21 -9.54
N THR A 239 -3.51 14.34 -10.23
CA THR A 239 -4.28 15.55 -9.93
C THR A 239 -5.66 15.50 -10.59
N GLY A 240 -5.72 15.27 -11.90
CA GLY A 240 -6.99 15.36 -12.64
C GLY A 240 -8.00 14.27 -12.26
N LEU A 241 -7.55 13.01 -12.15
CA LEU A 241 -8.43 11.89 -11.88
C LEU A 241 -8.64 11.64 -10.38
N LEU A 242 -7.56 11.41 -9.62
CA LEU A 242 -7.66 11.04 -8.20
C LEU A 242 -8.10 12.22 -7.32
N GLN A 243 -7.42 13.36 -7.42
CA GLN A 243 -7.71 14.50 -6.55
C GLN A 243 -8.94 15.28 -7.03
N GLU A 244 -9.01 15.68 -8.29
CA GLU A 244 -10.09 16.53 -8.80
C GLU A 244 -11.37 15.73 -9.07
N LYS A 245 -11.34 14.78 -10.01
CA LYS A 245 -12.55 14.04 -10.42
C LYS A 245 -13.10 13.09 -9.35
N MET A 246 -12.25 12.35 -8.64
CA MET A 246 -12.67 11.44 -7.57
C MET A 246 -12.78 12.12 -6.21
N GLY A 247 -12.26 13.35 -6.07
CA GLY A 247 -12.38 14.13 -4.84
C GLY A 247 -11.59 13.55 -3.67
N TYR A 248 -10.53 12.77 -3.91
CA TYR A 248 -9.70 12.24 -2.83
C TYR A 248 -8.91 13.36 -2.15
N ARG A 249 -8.86 13.35 -0.82
CA ARG A 249 -8.24 14.38 0.03
C ARG A 249 -7.28 13.80 1.09
N GLY A 250 -7.11 12.48 1.12
CA GLY A 250 -6.11 11.82 1.96
C GLY A 250 -4.71 11.92 1.36
N LEU A 251 -3.81 11.05 1.82
CA LEU A 251 -2.39 11.03 1.43
C LEU A 251 -2.15 10.39 0.05
#